data_AF-A0A9E2GJI2-F1
#
_entry.id   AF-A0A9E2GJI2-F1
#
_cell.length_a   1.000
_cell.length_b   1.000
_cell.length_c   1.000
_cell.angle_alpha   90.00
_cell.angle_beta   90.00
_cell.angle_gamma   90.00
#
_symmetry.space_group_name_H-M   'P 1'
#
loop_
_entity.id
_entity.type
_entity.pdbx_description
1 polymer ?
#
loop_
_entity_poly.entity_id
_entity_poly.type
_entity_poly.pdbx_seq_one_letter_code
_entity_poly.pdbx_strand_id
1 'polypeptide(L)'
;MSRKRSVVDAAVPATPAAVVEDILEKKIGDIATVLSATENGKSRLYDEVLAMVERGLFRIALTRSNYVKSAAAAYLGINRNTFQKKMVKLGLDRDPG
;
A
#
# COMPACT_ATOMS: atom_id res chain seq x y z
N MET A 1 44.80 24.98 2.85
CA MET A 1 44.00 24.93 1.60
C MET A 1 43.34 23.54 1.56
N SER A 2 42.18 23.31 2.18
CA SER A 2 40.80 23.67 1.80
C SER A 2 40.26 22.95 0.57
N ARG A 3 39.34 22.00 0.84
CA ARG A 3 38.24 21.44 0.02
C ARG A 3 38.65 20.60 -1.20
N LYS A 4 38.06 19.42 -1.41
CA LYS A 4 36.60 19.27 -1.58
C LYS A 4 36.04 18.02 -0.90
N ARG A 5 35.01 18.25 -0.06
CA ARG A 5 33.94 17.30 0.17
C ARG A 5 33.27 17.04 -1.18
N SER A 6 33.29 15.81 -1.66
CA SER A 6 32.37 15.41 -2.72
C SER A 6 30.98 15.39 -2.10
N VAL A 7 30.14 16.25 -2.66
CA VAL A 7 28.73 16.36 -2.32
C VAL A 7 28.10 15.04 -2.73
N VAL A 8 27.42 14.42 -1.76
CA VAL A 8 26.55 13.26 -1.92
C VAL A 8 25.81 13.29 -3.26
N ASP A 9 26.11 12.29 -4.09
CA ASP A 9 25.35 11.99 -5.29
C ASP A 9 24.01 11.42 -4.82
N ALA A 10 23.01 12.28 -4.66
CA ALA A 10 21.64 11.87 -4.41
C ALA A 10 21.16 11.20 -5.70
N ALA A 11 21.38 9.88 -5.79
CA ALA A 11 20.97 9.06 -6.91
C ALA A 11 19.48 9.29 -7.19
N VAL A 12 19.20 10.02 -8.27
CA VAL A 12 17.83 10.18 -8.75
C VAL A 12 17.31 8.79 -9.10
N PRO A 13 16.15 8.35 -8.56
CA PRO A 13 15.60 7.04 -8.90
C PRO A 13 15.37 6.96 -10.41
N ALA A 14 16.18 6.14 -11.08
CA ALA A 14 16.29 6.12 -12.54
C ALA A 14 15.11 5.42 -13.25
N THR A 15 14.16 4.87 -12.50
CA THR A 15 12.99 4.16 -13.04
C THR A 15 11.68 4.72 -12.47
N PRO A 16 10.57 4.69 -13.23
CA PRO A 16 9.26 5.05 -12.72
C PRO A 16 8.86 4.25 -11.48
N ALA A 17 9.28 2.99 -11.37
CA ALA A 17 9.04 2.15 -10.20
C ALA A 17 9.71 2.72 -8.95
N ALA A 18 10.99 3.11 -9.04
CA ALA A 18 11.72 3.68 -7.92
C ALA A 18 11.14 5.03 -7.48
N VAL A 19 10.64 5.86 -8.41
CA VAL A 19 9.91 7.09 -8.06
C VAL A 19 8.62 6.78 -7.30
N VAL A 20 7.88 5.75 -7.71
CA VAL A 20 6.65 5.33 -7.03
C VAL A 20 6.94 4.76 -5.64
N GLU A 21 8.01 3.98 -5.49
CA GLU A 21 8.48 3.46 -4.21
C GLU A 21 8.81 4.61 -3.24
N ASP A 22 9.56 5.63 -3.69
CA ASP A 22 9.86 6.83 -2.90
C ASP A 22 8.59 7.57 -2.43
N ILE A 23 7.58 7.68 -3.30
CA ILE A 23 6.30 8.34 -2.97
C ILE A 23 5.54 7.49 -1.95
N LEU A 24 5.51 6.18 -2.12
CA LEU A 24 4.84 5.26 -1.20
C LEU A 24 5.52 5.27 0.17
N GLU A 25 6.85 5.21 0.23
CA GLU A 25 7.61 5.24 1.48
C GLU A 25 7.31 6.50 2.28
N LYS A 26 7.35 7.68 1.64
CA LYS A 26 7.02 8.96 2.30
C LYS A 26 5.61 8.94 2.87
N LYS A 27 4.62 8.54 2.06
CA LYS A 27 3.21 8.51 2.50
C LYS A 27 2.95 7.46 3.60
N ILE A 28 3.57 6.29 3.51
CA ILE A 28 3.47 5.26 4.54
C ILE A 28 4.14 5.73 5.83
N GLY A 29 5.27 6.44 5.75
CA GLY A 29 5.92 7.07 6.91
C GLY A 29 5.01 8.05 7.64
N ASP A 30 4.25 8.87 6.90
CA ASP A 30 3.26 9.78 7.48
C ASP A 30 2.15 9.01 8.21
N ILE A 31 1.58 7.97 7.58
CA ILE A 31 0.57 7.10 8.19
C ILE A 31 1.13 6.42 9.45
N ALA A 32 2.35 5.92 9.37
CA ALA A 32 3.01 5.21 10.46
C ALA A 32 3.21 6.11 11.68
N THR A 33 3.56 7.38 11.45
CA THR A 33 3.71 8.39 12.50
C THR A 33 2.38 8.65 13.23
N VAL A 34 1.28 8.74 12.49
CA VAL A 34 -0.06 8.94 13.07
C VAL A 34 -0.51 7.73 13.89
N LEU A 35 -0.34 6.52 13.36
CA LEU A 35 -0.78 5.28 14.02
C LEU A 35 0.09 4.90 15.22
N SER A 36 1.38 5.22 15.19
CA SER A 36 2.28 4.96 16.32
C SER A 36 1.98 5.84 17.53
N ALA A 37 1.33 7.00 17.34
CA ALA A 37 0.90 7.88 18.42
C ALA A 37 -0.31 7.34 19.21
N THR A 38 -0.96 6.28 18.71
CA THR A 38 -2.25 5.79 19.23
C THR A 38 -2.19 4.50 20.08
N GLU A 39 -1.06 3.77 20.20
CA GLU A 39 -1.05 2.47 20.89
C GLU A 39 -0.17 2.35 22.15
N ASN A 40 -0.85 2.02 23.26
CA ASN A 40 -0.32 1.56 24.56
C ASN A 40 0.23 0.11 24.50
N GLY A 41 1.28 -0.14 23.72
CA GLY A 41 2.22 -1.23 24.04
C GLY A 41 2.10 -2.57 23.28
N LYS A 42 1.30 -2.68 22.22
CA LYS A 42 1.41 -3.80 21.26
C LYS A 42 1.40 -3.25 19.84
N SER A 43 2.58 -3.05 19.25
CA SER A 43 2.70 -2.47 17.92
C SER A 43 2.00 -3.36 16.87
N ARG A 44 0.80 -2.96 16.42
CA ARG A 44 0.07 -3.61 15.31
C ARG A 44 0.25 -2.88 13.98
N LEU A 45 1.18 -1.92 13.95
CA LEU A 45 1.41 -1.00 12.85
C LEU A 45 1.58 -1.69 11.50
N TYR A 46 2.35 -2.78 11.46
CA TYR A 46 2.54 -3.57 10.24
C TYR A 46 1.22 -4.11 9.68
N ASP A 47 0.43 -4.79 10.51
CA ASP A 47 -0.84 -5.38 10.11
C ASP A 47 -1.86 -4.30 9.71
N GLU A 48 -1.87 -3.17 10.41
CA GLU A 48 -2.77 -2.04 10.12
C GLU A 48 -2.46 -1.38 8.79
N VAL A 49 -1.20 -0.99 8.57
CA VAL A 49 -0.75 -0.38 7.32
C VAL A 49 -0.97 -1.35 6.16
N LEU A 50 -0.60 -2.62 6.32
CA LEU A 50 -0.81 -3.63 5.28
C LEU A 50 -2.31 -3.78 4.95
N ALA A 51 -3.18 -3.84 5.96
CA ALA A 51 -4.63 -3.90 5.74
C ALA A 51 -5.18 -2.64 5.06
N MET A 52 -4.64 -1.44 5.33
CA MET A 52 -5.03 -0.21 4.62
C MET A 52 -4.64 -0.26 3.14
N VAL A 53 -3.40 -0.66 2.84
CA VAL A 53 -2.91 -0.81 1.46
C VAL A 53 -3.72 -1.87 0.71
N GLU A 54 -3.92 -3.05 1.30
CA GLU A 54 -4.71 -4.11 0.69
C GLU A 54 -6.16 -3.65 0.43
N ARG A 55 -6.81 -2.96 1.38
CA ARG A 55 -8.16 -2.40 1.16
C ARG A 55 -8.20 -1.42 -0.01
N GLY A 56 -7.20 -0.54 -0.12
CA GLY A 56 -7.09 0.41 -1.22
C GLY A 56 -7.00 -0.31 -2.57
N LEU A 57 -6.11 -1.30 -2.69
CA LEU A 57 -5.94 -2.09 -3.92
C LEU A 57 -7.23 -2.82 -4.32
N PHE A 58 -7.89 -3.46 -3.34
CA PHE A 58 -9.13 -4.18 -3.60
C PHE A 58 -10.27 -3.27 -4.05
N ARG A 59 -10.43 -2.10 -3.42
CA ARG A 59 -11.44 -1.10 -3.84
C ARG A 59 -11.20 -0.59 -5.26
N ILE A 60 -9.95 -0.31 -5.61
CA ILE A 60 -9.58 0.10 -6.97
C ILE A 60 -9.91 -1.03 -7.97
N ALA A 61 -9.52 -2.26 -7.66
CA ALA A 61 -9.81 -3.41 -8.52
C ALA A 61 -11.30 -3.64 -8.73
N LEU A 62 -12.11 -3.54 -7.67
CA LEU A 62 -13.57 -3.62 -7.75
C LEU A 62 -14.16 -2.52 -8.63
N THR A 63 -13.75 -1.27 -8.38
CA THR A 63 -14.23 -0.11 -9.16
C THR A 63 -13.90 -0.26 -10.65
N ARG A 64 -12.66 -0.65 -10.97
CA ARG A 64 -12.21 -0.87 -12.36
C ARG A 64 -12.90 -2.04 -13.05
N SER A 65 -13.48 -2.94 -12.27
CA SER A 65 -14.12 -4.17 -12.75
C SER A 65 -15.65 -4.13 -12.66
N ASN A 66 -16.24 -2.95 -12.46
CA ASN A 66 -17.69 -2.79 -12.21
C ASN A 66 -18.20 -3.74 -11.12
N TYR A 67 -17.42 -3.91 -10.05
CA TYR A 67 -17.69 -4.78 -8.90
C TYR A 67 -17.82 -6.29 -9.23
N VAL A 68 -17.41 -6.72 -10.43
CA VAL A 68 -17.35 -8.13 -10.80
C VAL A 68 -16.10 -8.78 -10.18
N LYS A 69 -16.31 -9.65 -9.19
CA LYS A 69 -15.22 -10.25 -8.39
C LYS A 69 -14.19 -11.04 -9.18
N SER A 70 -14.61 -11.79 -10.20
CA SER A 70 -13.70 -12.55 -11.06
C SER A 70 -12.81 -11.62 -11.90
N ALA A 71 -13.38 -10.54 -12.43
CA ALA A 71 -12.63 -9.53 -13.17
C ALA A 71 -11.69 -8.73 -12.25
N ALA A 72 -12.12 -8.39 -11.03
CA ALA A 72 -11.26 -7.72 -10.05
C ALA A 72 -10.09 -8.60 -9.59
N ALA A 73 -10.32 -9.90 -9.39
CA ALA A 73 -9.25 -10.85 -9.10
C ALA A 73 -8.25 -10.97 -10.26
N ALA A 74 -8.75 -11.02 -11.50
CA ALA A 74 -7.92 -11.01 -12.70
C ALA A 74 -7.12 -9.71 -12.85
N TYR A 75 -7.73 -8.55 -12.57
CA TYR A 75 -7.06 -7.25 -12.57
C TYR A 75 -5.88 -7.20 -11.60
N LEU A 76 -6.02 -7.79 -10.42
CA LEU A 76 -4.92 -7.90 -9.45
C LEU A 76 -3.97 -9.07 -9.73
N GLY A 77 -4.24 -9.91 -10.72
CA GLY A 77 -3.42 -11.08 -11.03
C GLY A 77 -3.44 -12.17 -9.96
N ILE A 78 -4.51 -12.27 -9.16
CA ILE A 78 -4.63 -13.28 -8.10
C ILE A 78 -5.80 -14.23 -8.33
N ASN A 79 -5.71 -15.42 -7.73
CA ASN A 79 -6.79 -16.39 -7.79
C ASN A 79 -8.09 -15.82 -7.18
N ARG A 80 -9.24 -16.05 -7.82
CA ARG A 80 -10.57 -15.62 -7.35
C ARG A 80 -10.86 -16.06 -5.91
N ASN A 81 -10.48 -17.28 -5.52
CA ASN A 81 -10.71 -17.79 -4.17
C ASN A 81 -9.86 -17.02 -3.15
N THR A 82 -8.62 -16.68 -3.50
CA THR A 82 -7.75 -15.83 -2.68
C THR A 82 -8.32 -14.42 -2.55
N PHE A 83 -8.82 -13.85 -3.65
CA PHE A 83 -9.48 -12.56 -3.66
C PHE A 83 -10.70 -12.55 -2.72
N GLN A 84 -11.60 -13.52 -2.85
CA GLN A 84 -12.77 -13.65 -1.97
C GLN A 84 -12.36 -13.79 -0.48
N LYS A 85 -11.39 -14.65 -0.16
CA LYS A 85 -10.91 -14.82 1.23
C LYS A 85 -10.34 -13.53 1.80
N LYS A 86 -9.55 -12.79 1.02
CA LYS A 86 -9.00 -11.49 1.43
C LYS A 86 -10.08 -10.43 1.59
N MET A 87 -11.07 -10.37 0.69
CA MET A 87 -12.21 -9.46 0.85
C MET A 87 -12.92 -9.65 2.19
N VAL A 88 -13.24 -10.91 2.55
CA VAL A 88 -13.89 -11.21 3.84
C VAL A 88 -13.00 -10.83 5.02
N LYS A 89 -11.70 -11.15 4.96
CA LYS A 89 -10.74 -10.78 6.02
C LYS A 89 -10.64 -9.26 6.21
N LEU A 90 -10.78 -8.50 5.12
CA LEU A 90 -10.69 -7.04 5.12
C LEU A 90 -12.05 -6.35 5.35
N GLY A 91 -13.14 -7.10 5.48
CA GLY A 91 -14.51 -6.59 5.69
C GLY A 91 -15.12 -5.89 4.46
N LEU A 92 -14.64 -6.21 3.26
CA LEU A 92 -15.07 -5.58 1.99
C LEU A 92 -16.23 -6.33 1.31
N ASP A 93 -16.69 -7.45 1.86
CA ASP A 93 -17.77 -8.26 1.30
C ASP A 93 -19.16 -7.67 1.53
N ARG A 94 -19.27 -6.68 2.43
CA ARG A 94 -20.54 -6.03 2.84
C ARG A 94 -20.69 -4.59 2.39
N ASP A 95 -19.71 -4.03 1.68
CA ASP A 95 -19.68 -2.65 1.23
C ASP A 95 -19.95 -2.62 -0.29
N PRO A 96 -21.23 -2.54 -0.74
CA PRO A 96 -21.51 -2.20 -2.12
C PRO A 96 -21.18 -0.70 -2.20
N GLY A 97 -20.11 -0.36 -2.91
CA GLY A 97 -19.79 1.05 -3.13
C GLY A 97 -20.95 1.83 -3.72
#